data_AF-A0AAU3NMJ0-F1
#
_entry.id   AF-A0AAU3NMJ0-F1
#
_cell.length_a   1.000
_cell.length_b   1.000
_cell.length_c   1.000
_cell.angle_alpha   90.00
_cell.angle_beta   90.00
_cell.angle_gamma   90.00
#
_symmetry.space_group_name_H-M   'P 1'
#
loop_
_entity.id
_entity.type
_entity.pdbx_description
1 polymer ?
#
loop_
_entity_poly.entity_id
_entity_poly.type
_entity_poly.pdbx_seq_one_letter_code
_entity_poly.pdbx_strand_id
1 'polypeptide(L)'
;MARISEETRARNEHAIRAAMERLLSGDVPPDGSTDLKTLARMAGVPRTGFYPKKHRDGTPRPGPYQHLAAEFDQRLDALHQAGTIPDPKAAQMERLKNANAALKKRLEQSDAELAELKAFKQLALSRIAAQHLEVERLRAHVAEGSRVTDLTRWKTTTGTIGSCS
;
A
#
# COMPACT_ATOMS: atom_id res chain seq x y z
N MET A 1 -4.19 -49.35 -20.62
CA MET A 1 -5.29 -48.36 -20.71
C MET A 1 -5.99 -48.58 -22.04
N ALA A 2 -7.31 -48.81 -22.01
CA ALA A 2 -8.12 -49.02 -23.20
C ALA A 2 -7.92 -47.86 -24.19
N ARG A 3 -7.80 -48.18 -25.49
CA ARG A 3 -7.80 -47.17 -26.56
C ARG A 3 -9.16 -46.48 -26.51
N ILE A 4 -9.18 -45.21 -26.13
CA ILE A 4 -10.36 -44.35 -26.24
C ILE A 4 -10.78 -44.37 -27.72
N SER A 5 -12.06 -44.59 -28.02
CA SER A 5 -12.53 -44.53 -29.41
C SER A 5 -12.31 -43.13 -29.98
N GLU A 6 -12.06 -43.01 -31.28
CA GLU A 6 -11.92 -41.71 -31.96
C GLU A 6 -13.14 -40.80 -31.67
N GLU A 7 -14.34 -41.37 -31.63
CA GLU A 7 -15.56 -40.64 -31.28
C GLU A 7 -15.52 -40.08 -29.84
N THR A 8 -15.07 -40.87 -28.87
CA THR A 8 -14.94 -40.42 -27.48
C THR A 8 -13.85 -39.36 -27.35
N ARG A 9 -12.76 -39.48 -28.12
CA ARG A 9 -11.71 -38.48 -28.17
C ARG A 9 -12.24 -37.16 -28.73
N ALA A 10 -12.92 -37.18 -29.88
CA ALA A 10 -13.50 -35.99 -30.49
C ALA A 10 -14.50 -35.28 -29.56
N ARG A 11 -15.37 -36.06 -28.89
CA ARG A 11 -16.33 -35.53 -27.89
C ARG A 11 -15.61 -34.83 -26.73
N ASN A 12 -14.56 -35.45 -26.20
CA ASN A 12 -13.77 -34.86 -25.12
C ASN A 12 -13.02 -33.60 -25.58
N GLU A 13 -12.45 -33.60 -26.78
CA GLU A 13 -11.79 -32.40 -27.32
C GLU A 13 -12.77 -31.24 -27.50
N HIS A 14 -13.99 -31.51 -27.98
CA HIS A 14 -15.05 -30.50 -28.04
C HIS A 14 -15.42 -29.96 -26.65
N ALA A 15 -15.58 -30.84 -25.66
CA ALA A 15 -15.86 -30.44 -24.28
C ALA A 15 -14.72 -29.60 -23.67
N ILE A 16 -13.46 -29.96 -23.94
CA ILE A 16 -12.29 -29.20 -23.49
C ILE A 16 -12.27 -27.81 -24.13
N ARG A 17 -12.48 -27.69 -25.45
CA ARG A 17 -12.52 -26.38 -26.11
C ARG A 17 -13.66 -25.50 -25.59
N ALA A 18 -14.85 -26.07 -25.38
CA ALA A 18 -15.98 -25.33 -24.78
C ALA A 18 -15.68 -24.86 -23.34
N ALA A 19 -15.05 -25.71 -22.52
CA ALA A 19 -14.62 -25.33 -21.17
C ALA A 19 -13.51 -24.28 -21.18
N MET A 20 -12.60 -24.33 -22.15
CA MET A 20 -11.55 -23.34 -22.37
C MET A 20 -12.14 -21.96 -22.66
N GLU A 21 -13.09 -21.85 -23.60
CA GLU A 21 -13.73 -20.55 -23.89
C GLU A 21 -14.39 -19.95 -22.65
N ARG A 22 -15.11 -20.76 -21.86
CA ARG A 22 -15.75 -20.31 -20.62
C ARG A 22 -14.72 -19.79 -19.62
N LEU A 23 -13.65 -20.54 -19.36
CA LEU A 23 -12.59 -20.11 -18.44
C LEU A 23 -11.86 -18.84 -18.90
N LEU A 24 -11.54 -18.75 -20.20
CA LEU A 24 -10.87 -17.58 -20.75
C LEU A 24 -11.77 -16.34 -20.79
N SER A 25 -13.09 -16.53 -20.86
CA SER A 25 -14.08 -15.44 -20.72
C SER A 25 -14.29 -14.96 -19.27
N GLY A 26 -13.72 -15.66 -18.28
CA GLY A 26 -13.84 -15.34 -16.86
C GLY A 26 -15.01 -16.04 -16.13
N ASP A 27 -15.73 -16.96 -16.78
CA ASP A 27 -16.70 -17.87 -16.14
C ASP A 27 -15.97 -18.97 -15.36
N VAL A 28 -15.23 -18.54 -14.33
CA VAL A 28 -14.44 -19.41 -13.47
C VAL A 28 -15.31 -19.88 -12.29
N PRO A 29 -15.40 -21.20 -12.04
CA PRO A 29 -16.10 -21.72 -10.86
C PRO A 29 -15.59 -21.10 -9.55
N PRO A 30 -16.45 -20.94 -8.52
CA PRO A 30 -16.07 -20.27 -7.27
C PRO A 30 -14.91 -20.96 -6.53
N ASP A 31 -14.80 -22.29 -6.66
CA ASP A 31 -13.73 -23.12 -6.09
C ASP A 31 -12.52 -23.29 -7.04
N GLY A 32 -12.59 -22.71 -8.25
CA GLY A 32 -11.58 -22.83 -9.29
C GLY A 32 -10.69 -21.60 -9.44
N SER A 33 -9.77 -21.74 -10.39
CA SER A 33 -8.91 -20.71 -10.96
C SER A 33 -8.80 -20.97 -12.47
N THR A 34 -8.24 -20.03 -13.23
CA THR A 34 -7.99 -20.21 -14.67
C THR A 34 -6.77 -21.11 -14.88
N ASP A 35 -6.90 -22.40 -14.54
CA ASP A 35 -5.83 -23.40 -14.60
C ASP A 35 -6.24 -24.71 -15.29
N LEU A 36 -5.25 -25.49 -15.71
CA LEU A 36 -5.46 -26.80 -16.36
C LEU A 36 -6.24 -27.80 -15.50
N LYS A 37 -6.19 -27.66 -14.16
CA LYS A 37 -6.93 -28.52 -13.23
C LYS A 37 -8.44 -28.22 -13.32
N THR A 38 -8.80 -26.95 -13.36
CA THR A 38 -10.18 -26.51 -13.50
C THR A 38 -10.71 -26.80 -14.90
N LEU A 39 -9.88 -26.61 -15.94
CA LEU A 39 -10.21 -27.00 -17.31
C LEU A 39 -10.55 -28.50 -17.40
N ALA A 40 -9.71 -29.36 -16.84
CA ALA A 40 -9.93 -30.81 -16.82
C ALA A 40 -11.24 -31.19 -16.12
N ARG A 41 -11.50 -30.58 -14.97
CA ARG A 41 -12.72 -30.79 -14.18
C ARG A 41 -13.98 -30.33 -14.92
N MET A 42 -13.95 -29.15 -15.54
CA MET A 42 -15.07 -28.62 -16.31
C MET A 42 -15.35 -29.43 -17.58
N ALA A 43 -14.31 -29.96 -18.22
CA ALA A 43 -14.44 -30.81 -19.39
C ALA A 43 -14.80 -32.28 -19.07
N GLY A 44 -14.81 -32.68 -17.79
CA GLY A 44 -15.06 -34.06 -17.38
C GLY A 44 -13.95 -35.04 -17.76
N VAL A 45 -12.72 -34.55 -17.98
CA VAL A 45 -11.57 -35.33 -18.47
C VAL A 45 -10.51 -35.46 -17.38
N PRO A 46 -9.83 -36.62 -17.23
CA PRO A 46 -8.73 -36.73 -16.28
C PRO A 46 -7.59 -35.78 -16.62
N ARG A 47 -7.11 -35.03 -15.61
CA ARG A 47 -5.99 -34.08 -15.74
C ARG A 47 -4.74 -34.71 -16.37
N THR A 48 -4.51 -36.00 -16.17
CA THR A 48 -3.38 -36.74 -16.77
C THR A 48 -3.44 -36.85 -18.29
N GLY A 49 -4.57 -36.49 -18.92
CA GLY A 49 -4.71 -36.43 -20.37
C GLY A 49 -3.98 -35.26 -21.03
N PHE A 50 -3.69 -34.21 -20.27
CA PHE A 50 -2.98 -33.01 -20.74
C PHE A 50 -1.45 -33.15 -20.67
N TYR A 51 -0.94 -34.10 -19.90
CA TYR A 51 0.49 -34.29 -19.69
C TYR A 51 1.07 -35.39 -20.57
N PRO A 52 2.35 -35.29 -20.96
CA PRO A 52 3.04 -36.38 -21.62
C PRO A 52 3.10 -37.61 -20.70
N LYS A 53 2.99 -38.78 -21.31
CA LYS A 53 3.11 -40.08 -20.66
C LYS A 53 4.39 -40.75 -21.12
N LYS A 54 4.79 -41.86 -20.48
CA LYS A 54 5.92 -42.68 -20.95
C LYS A 54 5.41 -43.90 -21.70
N HIS A 55 6.08 -44.23 -22.80
CA HIS A 55 5.98 -45.53 -23.44
C HIS A 55 6.62 -46.62 -22.56
N ARG A 56 6.39 -47.89 -22.91
CA ARG A 56 6.96 -49.04 -22.18
C ARG A 56 8.49 -49.07 -22.22
N ASP A 57 9.07 -48.52 -23.28
CA ASP A 57 10.51 -48.35 -23.50
C ASP A 57 11.10 -47.10 -22.81
N GLY A 58 10.29 -46.33 -22.08
CA GLY A 58 10.72 -45.12 -21.39
C GLY A 58 10.69 -43.84 -22.23
N THR A 59 10.39 -43.92 -23.54
CA THR A 59 10.30 -42.75 -24.42
C THR A 59 9.06 -41.89 -24.11
N PRO A 60 9.12 -40.56 -24.28
CA PRO A 60 7.98 -39.68 -24.03
C PRO A 60 6.91 -39.85 -25.12
N ARG A 61 5.68 -40.08 -24.69
CA ARG A 61 4.46 -40.13 -25.50
C ARG A 61 3.63 -38.87 -25.23
N PRO A 62 3.17 -38.15 -26.25
CA PRO A 62 2.26 -37.04 -26.01
C PRO A 62 0.95 -37.51 -25.37
N GLY A 63 0.45 -36.71 -24.43
CA GLY A 63 -0.88 -36.93 -23.84
C GLY A 63 -1.98 -36.78 -24.90
N PRO A 64 -3.14 -37.45 -24.76
CA PRO A 64 -4.22 -37.37 -25.74
C PRO A 64 -4.70 -35.93 -26.01
N TYR A 65 -4.62 -35.06 -25.01
CA TYR A 65 -5.08 -33.67 -25.07
C TYR A 65 -3.96 -32.66 -24.79
N GLN A 66 -2.70 -33.07 -24.92
CA GLN A 66 -1.55 -32.19 -24.63
C GLN A 66 -1.54 -30.94 -25.51
N HIS A 67 -1.95 -31.06 -26.77
CA HIS A 67 -2.06 -29.92 -27.68
C HIS A 67 -3.08 -28.87 -27.19
N LEU A 68 -4.18 -29.30 -26.56
CA LEU A 68 -5.18 -28.38 -25.99
C LEU A 68 -4.67 -27.70 -24.73
N ALA A 69 -3.75 -28.31 -23.98
CA ALA A 69 -3.09 -27.62 -22.88
C ALA A 69 -2.19 -26.49 -23.41
N ALA A 70 -1.38 -26.78 -24.44
CA ALA A 70 -0.53 -25.76 -25.05
C ALA A 70 -1.35 -24.61 -25.66
N GLU A 71 -2.48 -24.92 -26.29
CA GLU A 71 -3.42 -23.91 -26.80
C GLU A 71 -4.02 -23.05 -25.68
N PHE A 72 -4.43 -23.68 -24.57
CA PHE A 72 -4.94 -22.96 -23.40
C PHE A 72 -3.90 -21.99 -22.84
N ASP A 73 -2.68 -22.47 -22.62
CA ASP A 73 -1.59 -21.66 -22.06
C ASP A 73 -1.24 -20.49 -23.00
N GLN A 74 -1.16 -20.75 -24.31
CA GLN A 74 -0.88 -19.69 -25.30
C GLN A 74 -1.97 -18.61 -25.32
N ARG A 75 -3.25 -19.00 -25.24
CA ARG A 75 -4.36 -18.03 -25.21
C ARG A 75 -4.41 -17.27 -23.89
N LEU A 76 -4.12 -17.94 -22.77
CA LEU A 76 -4.05 -17.30 -21.46
C LEU A 76 -2.92 -16.26 -21.41
N ASP A 77 -1.75 -16.59 -21.96
CA ASP A 77 -0.62 -15.68 -22.08
C ASP A 77 -0.97 -14.47 -22.97
N ALA A 78 -1.66 -14.69 -24.09
CA ALA A 78 -2.12 -13.61 -24.95
C ALA A 78 -3.08 -12.65 -24.23
N LEU A 79 -4.00 -13.17 -23.40
CA LEU A 79 -4.91 -12.35 -22.59
C LEU A 79 -4.14 -11.55 -21.53
N HIS A 80 -3.17 -12.17 -20.85
CA HIS A 80 -2.30 -11.47 -19.91
C HIS A 80 -1.49 -10.36 -20.58
N GLN A 81 -0.93 -10.62 -21.77
CA GLN A 81 -0.22 -9.61 -22.56
C GLN A 81 -1.15 -8.46 -22.99
N ALA A 82 -2.42 -8.75 -23.26
CA ALA A 82 -3.45 -7.74 -23.52
C ALA A 82 -3.96 -7.03 -22.25
N GLY A 83 -3.42 -7.34 -21.06
CA GLY A 83 -3.82 -6.74 -19.78
C GLY A 83 -5.14 -7.26 -19.22
N THR A 84 -5.69 -8.33 -19.79
CA THR A 84 -6.88 -8.99 -19.28
C THR A 84 -6.46 -10.08 -18.30
N ILE A 85 -7.05 -10.08 -17.09
CA ILE A 85 -6.85 -11.14 -16.09
C ILE A 85 -8.16 -11.93 -16.01
N PRO A 86 -8.26 -13.10 -16.65
CA PRO A 86 -9.50 -13.87 -16.68
C PRO A 86 -9.87 -14.42 -15.30
N ASP A 87 -8.88 -14.70 -14.45
CA ASP A 87 -9.13 -15.19 -13.10
C ASP A 87 -9.64 -14.04 -12.20
N PRO A 88 -10.90 -14.08 -11.73
CA PRO A 88 -11.46 -13.03 -10.90
C PRO A 88 -10.72 -12.86 -9.57
N LYS A 89 -10.17 -13.95 -9.00
CA LYS A 89 -9.39 -13.88 -7.76
C LYS A 89 -8.05 -13.20 -8.01
N ALA A 90 -7.38 -13.53 -9.11
CA ALA A 90 -6.13 -12.86 -9.47
C ALA A 90 -6.36 -11.36 -9.75
N ALA A 91 -7.43 -11.03 -10.48
CA ALA A 91 -7.82 -9.64 -10.72
C ALA A 91 -8.11 -8.89 -9.40
N GLN A 92 -8.80 -9.54 -8.46
CA GLN A 92 -9.05 -8.98 -7.14
C GLN A 92 -7.76 -8.81 -6.33
N MET A 93 -6.85 -9.78 -6.35
CA MET A 93 -5.56 -9.68 -5.67
C MET A 93 -4.74 -8.49 -6.19
N GLU A 94 -4.66 -8.29 -7.50
CA GLU A 94 -3.93 -7.16 -8.08
C GLU A 94 -4.57 -5.82 -7.70
N ARG A 95 -5.91 -5.72 -7.76
CA ARG A 95 -6.62 -4.52 -7.27
C ARG A 95 -6.32 -4.24 -5.80
N LEU A 96 -6.32 -5.25 -4.94
CA LEU A 96 -6.04 -5.12 -3.52
C LEU A 96 -4.57 -4.75 -3.25
N LYS A 97 -3.61 -5.29 -4.00
CA LYS A 97 -2.20 -4.88 -3.91
C LYS A 97 -2.03 -3.41 -4.26
N ASN A 98 -2.64 -2.96 -5.34
CA ASN A 98 -2.59 -1.56 -5.78
C ASN A 98 -3.23 -0.63 -4.75
N ALA A 99 -4.39 -1.00 -4.21
CA ALA A 99 -5.06 -0.24 -3.15
C ALA A 99 -4.20 -0.17 -1.87
N ASN A 100 -3.60 -1.28 -1.44
CA ASN A 100 -2.72 -1.32 -0.28
C ASN A 100 -1.47 -0.46 -0.49
N ALA A 101 -0.85 -0.50 -1.68
CA ALA A 101 0.31 0.34 -1.99
C ALA A 101 -0.06 1.83 -1.93
N ALA A 102 -1.21 2.22 -2.49
CA ALA A 102 -1.69 3.59 -2.45
C ALA A 102 -2.00 4.06 -1.02
N LEU A 103 -2.61 3.21 -0.20
CA LEU A 103 -2.89 3.51 1.21
C LEU A 103 -1.61 3.67 2.03
N LYS A 104 -0.62 2.79 1.85
CA LYS A 104 0.69 2.91 2.51
C LYS A 104 1.37 4.24 2.17
N LYS A 105 1.40 4.61 0.89
CA LYS A 105 1.97 5.89 0.46
C LYS A 105 1.28 7.10 1.11
N ARG A 106 -0.06 7.07 1.19
CA ARG A 106 -0.84 8.13 1.85
C ARG A 106 -0.57 8.20 3.35
N LEU A 107 -0.40 7.05 3.99
CA LEU A 107 -0.07 6.97 5.41
C LEU A 107 1.31 7.56 5.67
N GLU A 108 2.33 7.15 4.91
CA GLU A 108 3.69 7.68 5.01
C GLU A 108 3.72 9.20 4.80
N GLN A 109 2.97 9.71 3.82
CA GLN A 109 2.85 11.16 3.62
C GLN A 109 2.21 11.86 4.82
N SER A 110 1.11 11.31 5.34
CA SER A 110 0.41 11.89 6.49
C SER A 110 1.29 11.88 7.75
N ASP A 111 2.06 10.81 7.96
CA ASP A 111 2.99 10.70 9.10
C ASP A 111 4.13 11.72 8.99
N ALA A 112 4.65 11.96 7.79
CA ALA A 112 5.64 13.00 7.54
C ALA A 112 5.09 14.40 7.82
N GLU A 113 3.91 14.73 7.31
CA GLU A 113 3.23 16.01 7.56
C GLU A 113 2.93 16.21 9.06
N LEU A 114 2.49 15.16 9.76
CA LEU A 114 2.26 15.20 11.21
C LEU A 114 3.56 15.43 11.99
N ALA A 115 4.67 14.83 11.56
CA ALA A 115 5.98 15.04 12.19
C ALA A 115 6.43 16.50 12.03
N GLU A 116 6.28 17.07 10.83
CA GLU A 116 6.60 18.47 10.55
C GLU A 116 5.75 19.42 11.39
N LEU A 117 4.42 19.21 11.42
CA LEU A 117 3.51 20.03 12.22
C LEU A 117 3.83 19.96 13.71
N LYS A 118 4.20 18.79 14.23
CA LYS A 118 4.64 18.63 15.63
C LYS A 118 5.92 19.40 15.90
N ALA A 119 6.92 19.29 15.02
CA ALA A 119 8.18 20.02 15.14
C ALA A 119 7.96 21.55 15.09
N PHE A 120 7.14 22.01 14.15
CA PHE A 120 6.78 23.42 14.03
C PHE A 120 6.08 23.93 15.28
N LYS A 121 5.07 23.19 15.78
CA LYS A 121 4.35 23.53 17.01
C LYS A 121 5.32 23.66 18.19
N GLN A 122 6.24 22.71 18.35
CA GLN A 122 7.21 22.73 19.44
C GLN A 122 8.11 23.97 19.34
N LEU A 123 8.63 24.29 18.16
CA LEU A 123 9.46 25.46 17.93
C LEU A 123 8.70 26.77 18.22
N ALA A 124 7.46 26.88 17.75
CA ALA A 124 6.62 28.05 17.97
C ALA A 124 6.35 28.28 19.45
N LEU A 125 6.01 27.24 20.21
CA LEU A 125 5.79 27.33 21.66
C LEU A 125 7.06 27.76 22.39
N SER A 126 8.22 27.19 22.05
CA SER A 126 9.50 27.60 22.63
C SER A 126 9.83 29.07 22.36
N ARG A 127 9.57 29.56 21.14
CA ARG A 127 9.78 30.98 20.78
C ARG A 127 8.84 31.91 21.54
N ILE A 128 7.55 31.57 21.62
CA ILE A 128 6.57 32.35 22.38
C ILE A 128 6.96 32.41 23.86
N ALA A 129 7.36 31.29 24.45
CA ALA A 129 7.82 31.26 25.84
C ALA A 129 9.06 32.13 26.05
N ALA A 130 10.07 32.05 25.17
CA ALA A 130 11.27 32.88 25.25
C ALA A 130 10.95 34.38 25.11
N GLN A 131 10.09 34.74 24.16
CA GLN A 131 9.63 36.12 23.97
C GLN A 131 8.87 36.64 25.19
N HIS A 132 8.00 35.80 25.78
CA HIS A 132 7.25 36.17 26.97
C HIS A 132 8.19 36.46 28.16
N LEU A 133 9.17 35.58 28.40
CA LEU A 133 10.18 35.78 29.45
C LEU A 133 10.99 37.06 29.22
N GLU A 134 11.37 37.36 27.98
CA GLU A 134 12.11 38.59 27.68
C GLU A 134 11.25 39.85 27.89
N VAL A 135 9.97 39.82 27.52
CA VAL A 135 9.04 40.93 27.79
C VAL A 135 8.90 41.17 29.30
N GLU A 136 8.77 40.11 30.10
CA GLU A 136 8.71 40.22 31.56
C GLU A 136 10.01 40.78 32.15
N ARG A 137 11.17 40.33 31.64
CA ARG A 137 12.48 40.87 32.04
C ARG A 137 12.60 42.37 31.73
N LEU A 138 12.21 42.78 30.53
CA LEU A 138 12.25 44.18 30.09
C LEU A 138 11.29 45.05 30.91
N ARG A 139 10.09 44.56 31.20
CA ARG A 139 9.11 45.24 32.07
C ARG A 139 9.66 45.46 33.47
N ALA A 140 10.30 44.44 34.05
CA ALA A 140 10.94 44.55 35.36
C ALA A 140 12.06 45.60 35.37
N HIS A 141 12.92 45.62 34.33
CA HIS A 141 13.99 46.62 34.21
C HIS A 141 13.44 48.06 34.10
N VAL A 142 12.36 48.26 33.32
CA VAL A 142 11.72 49.58 33.21
C VAL A 142 11.12 50.00 34.55
N ALA A 143 10.47 49.09 35.28
CA ALA A 143 9.90 49.40 36.59
C ALA A 143 10.99 49.77 37.61
N GLU A 144 12.15 49.12 37.57
CA GLU A 144 13.28 49.43 38.45
C GLU A 144 13.99 50.74 38.06
N GLY A 145 14.17 51.03 36.78
CA GLY A 145 14.72 52.30 36.30
C GLY A 145 13.77 53.50 36.49
N SER A 146 12.45 53.26 36.53
CA SER A 146 11.44 54.28 36.86
C SER A 146 11.39 54.59 38.35
N ARG A 147 12.06 53.79 39.19
CA ARG A 147 12.25 54.02 40.62
C ARG A 147 13.34 55.08 40.80
N VAL A 148 13.10 56.28 40.28
CA VAL A 148 13.89 57.46 40.60
C VAL A 148 13.82 57.63 42.10
N THR A 149 14.95 57.40 42.76
CA THR A 149 15.13 57.73 44.17
C THR A 149 14.83 59.20 44.31
N ASP A 150 13.72 59.52 44.98
CA ASP A 150 13.43 60.86 45.45
C ASP A 150 14.56 61.21 46.42
N LEU A 151 15.62 61.81 45.88
CA LEU A 151 16.78 62.23 46.66
C LEU A 151 16.23 63.26 47.64
N THR A 152 16.03 62.80 48.88
CA THR A 152 15.55 63.61 49.99
C THR A 152 16.22 64.97 49.92
N ARG A 153 15.41 65.98 49.56
CA ARG A 153 15.79 67.38 49.49
C ARG A 153 16.54 67.73 50.76
N TRP A 154 17.86 67.86 50.67
CA TRP A 154 18.73 68.22 51.79
C TRP A 154 18.17 69.51 52.38
N LYS A 155 17.55 69.42 53.56
CA LYS A 155 17.13 70.63 54.29
C LYS A 155 18.42 71.31 54.72
N THR A 156 18.76 72.39 54.02
CA THR A 156 19.76 73.35 54.49
C THR A 156 19.25 73.90 55.81
N THR A 157 19.70 73.33 56.92
CA THR A 157 19.53 73.94 58.24
C THR A 157 20.37 75.22 58.20
N THR A 158 19.71 76.33 57.95
CA THR A 158 20.28 77.66 58.09
C THR A 158 20.60 77.83 59.56
N GLY A 159 21.86 77.58 59.92
CA GLY A 159 22.37 77.91 61.24
C GLY A 159 22.25 79.41 61.46
N THR A 160 21.41 79.82 62.40
CA THR A 160 21.41 81.18 62.92
C THR A 160 22.74 81.39 63.64
N ILE A 161 23.66 82.09 62.98
CA ILE A 161 24.85 82.64 63.60
C ILE A 161 24.43 83.95 64.29
N GLY A 162 24.63 84.02 65.61
CA GLY A 162 24.54 85.26 66.40
C GLY A 162 23.88 85.02 67.76
N SER A 163 24.31 85.59 68.88
CA SER A 163 25.42 86.50 69.18
C SER A 163 25.64 86.45 70.70
N CYS A 164 26.87 86.66 71.16
CA CYS A 164 27.24 86.75 72.56
C CYS A 164 26.51 87.91 73.29
N SER A 165 26.02 87.64 74.50
CA SER A 165 26.08 88.48 75.72
C SER A 165 25.49 87.70 76.89
#